data_AF-A0A673ZY34-F1
#
_entry.id   AF-A0A673ZY34-F1
#
_cell.length_a   1.000
_cell.length_b   1.000
_cell.length_c   1.000
_cell.angle_alpha   90.00
_cell.angle_beta   90.00
_cell.angle_gamma   90.00
#
_symmetry.space_group_name_H-M   'P 1'
#
loop_
_entity.id
_entity.type
_entity.pdbx_description
1 polymer ?
#
loop_
_entity_poly.entity_id
_entity_poly.type
_entity_poly.pdbx_seq_one_letter_code
_entity_poly.pdbx_strand_id
1 'polypeptide(L)'
;MCGVTVKQEPPDPQEEERDHRDRIVDQELLFRQQDVLLEQQRIHQLRNYQASMEAAGLSITFPAHRPLSRAQSSPASACFPPIVVQQEPPTKPRFTTGLVYDTLMQKHQCMCGNTNTHPEHAGRIQSIWSRLQETGLRGKCECIRGRKASLEELQTVHSEAHILLYGTNPLRQKLDSTFYTRMTPVFVRLPCGGVGVDSDTIWNEVHSSSAARLAVGSVVELCFKVAAAELKNGFAVVRPPGHHAEESTPMGFCYFNSVAIAAKLLQQRLSVSKILIVDWDVHHGNGTQQAFYSDPNVLYLSLHRYDDGNFFPGSGAPDEVGTGAGMGFNVNMAFTGGLEPPMGDAEYLAAFRTVVMPIANEFAPDVVLVSSGFDAVEGHASPLGGYRLTAKCFGYLTRQLMGLAGGRMVLALEGGHDLTAICDASEACVSALLGIEVILESEGWMKGGRGFFICFHSFATPPTIKWVVLSLG
;
A
#
# COMPACT_ATOMS: atom_id res chain seq x y z
N MET A 1 30.79 2.49 -50.12
CA MET A 1 30.92 3.87 -49.62
C MET A 1 31.02 3.81 -48.10
N CYS A 2 32.16 4.21 -47.52
CA CYS A 2 32.34 4.34 -46.07
C CYS A 2 31.49 5.50 -45.52
N GLY A 3 30.79 5.28 -44.41
CA GLY A 3 30.08 6.33 -43.67
C GLY A 3 31.06 7.19 -42.85
N VAL A 4 30.84 8.49 -42.86
CA VAL A 4 31.61 9.52 -42.14
C VAL A 4 31.02 9.70 -40.74
N THR A 5 31.86 9.65 -39.71
CA THR A 5 31.52 9.97 -38.32
C THR A 5 31.71 11.47 -38.09
N VAL A 6 30.65 12.18 -37.69
CA VAL A 6 30.73 13.60 -37.26
C VAL A 6 31.15 13.65 -35.80
N LYS A 7 32.28 14.30 -35.49
CA LYS A 7 32.67 14.66 -34.12
C LYS A 7 31.97 15.97 -33.73
N GLN A 8 31.27 15.98 -32.59
CA GLN A 8 30.81 17.22 -31.95
C GLN A 8 31.96 17.87 -31.18
N GLU A 9 32.08 19.20 -31.26
CA GLU A 9 33.01 20.00 -30.45
C GLU A 9 32.43 20.26 -29.04
N PRO A 10 33.28 20.38 -28.01
CA PRO A 10 32.84 20.68 -26.65
C PRO A 10 32.38 22.15 -26.50
N PRO A 11 31.42 22.43 -25.60
CA PRO A 11 30.87 23.78 -25.39
C PRO A 11 31.89 24.76 -24.78
N ASP A 12 31.68 26.05 -25.05
CA ASP A 12 32.54 27.16 -24.62
C ASP A 12 32.36 27.42 -23.09
N PRO A 13 33.45 27.36 -22.29
CA PRO A 13 33.39 27.55 -20.83
C PRO A 13 32.76 28.87 -20.38
N GLN A 14 32.80 29.91 -21.22
CA GLN A 14 32.22 31.23 -20.90
C GLN A 14 30.69 31.29 -21.08
N GLU A 15 30.11 30.30 -21.77
CA GLU A 15 28.67 30.17 -21.96
C GLU A 15 28.05 29.39 -20.78
N GLU A 16 28.73 28.35 -20.30
CA GLU A 16 28.35 27.61 -19.09
C GLU A 16 28.34 28.49 -17.83
N GLU A 17 29.32 29.40 -17.68
CA GLU A 17 29.42 30.26 -16.51
C GLU A 17 28.31 31.33 -16.47
N ARG A 18 27.84 31.78 -17.65
CA ARG A 18 26.69 32.68 -17.77
C ARG A 18 25.38 31.95 -17.48
N ASP A 19 25.19 30.78 -18.06
CA ASP A 19 24.00 29.94 -17.85
C ASP A 19 23.88 29.52 -16.37
N HIS A 20 25.00 29.27 -15.71
CA HIS A 20 25.03 28.99 -14.28
C HIS A 20 24.64 30.22 -13.44
N ARG A 21 25.08 31.42 -13.82
CA ARG A 21 24.75 32.65 -13.08
C ARG A 21 23.28 33.04 -13.24
N ASP A 22 22.71 32.86 -14.43
CA ASP A 22 21.29 33.15 -14.69
C ASP A 22 20.37 32.16 -13.96
N ARG A 23 20.76 30.87 -13.86
CA ARG A 23 20.05 29.88 -13.03
C ARG A 23 20.05 30.22 -11.54
N ILE A 24 21.12 30.82 -11.02
CA ILE A 24 21.20 31.25 -9.61
C ILE A 24 20.25 32.43 -9.36
N VAL A 25 20.17 33.38 -10.30
CA VAL A 25 19.26 34.53 -10.20
C VAL A 25 17.79 34.11 -10.29
N ASP A 26 17.46 33.19 -11.19
CA ASP A 26 16.10 32.62 -11.29
C ASP A 26 15.73 31.83 -10.04
N GLN A 27 16.68 31.09 -9.46
CA GLN A 27 16.50 30.37 -8.21
C GLN A 27 16.25 31.32 -7.03
N GLU A 28 16.97 32.44 -6.93
CA GLU A 28 16.77 33.45 -5.89
C GLU A 28 15.43 34.19 -6.03
N LEU A 29 14.98 34.41 -7.28
CA LEU A 29 13.67 34.99 -7.57
C LEU A 29 12.51 34.05 -7.17
N LEU A 30 12.67 32.74 -7.42
CA LEU A 30 11.73 31.70 -7.01
C LEU A 30 11.64 31.58 -5.48
N PHE A 31 12.78 31.64 -4.78
CA PHE A 31 12.81 31.65 -3.32
C PHE A 31 12.04 32.85 -2.74
N ARG A 32 12.23 34.04 -3.31
CA ARG A 32 11.47 35.24 -2.88
C ARG A 32 9.97 35.10 -3.14
N GLN A 33 9.57 34.50 -4.26
CA GLN A 33 8.16 34.21 -4.51
C GLN A 33 7.58 33.20 -3.51
N GLN A 34 8.37 32.20 -3.13
CA GLN A 34 7.98 31.17 -2.15
C GLN A 34 7.84 31.74 -0.74
N ASP A 35 8.74 32.63 -0.30
CA ASP A 35 8.65 33.31 1.00
C ASP A 35 7.39 34.18 1.11
N VAL A 36 7.04 34.89 0.04
CA VAL A 36 5.79 35.68 -0.02
C VAL A 36 4.56 34.77 0.07
N LEU A 37 4.61 33.59 -0.57
CA LEU A 37 3.52 32.62 -0.53
C LEU A 37 3.35 31.99 0.86
N LEU A 38 4.46 31.68 1.53
CA LEU A 38 4.51 31.14 2.89
C LEU A 38 3.97 32.15 3.90
N GLU A 39 4.32 33.42 3.76
CA GLU A 39 3.79 34.48 4.63
C GLU A 39 2.28 34.68 4.42
N GLN A 40 1.80 34.64 3.17
CA GLN A 40 0.36 34.67 2.87
C GLN A 40 -0.38 33.45 3.43
N GLN A 41 0.21 32.25 3.37
CA GLN A 41 -0.34 31.04 3.97
C GLN A 41 -0.39 31.12 5.51
N ARG A 42 0.65 31.68 6.15
CA ARG A 42 0.68 31.89 7.59
C ARG A 42 -0.42 32.85 8.05
N ILE A 43 -0.64 33.94 7.31
CA ILE A 43 -1.73 34.89 7.56
C ILE A 43 -3.10 34.20 7.39
N HIS A 44 -3.25 33.35 6.38
CA HIS A 44 -4.50 32.60 6.15
C HIS A 44 -4.76 31.56 7.26
N GLN A 45 -3.74 30.84 7.72
CA GLN A 45 -3.84 29.90 8.84
C GLN A 45 -4.23 30.59 10.14
N LEU A 46 -3.64 31.76 10.44
CA LEU A 46 -3.99 32.56 11.61
C LEU A 46 -5.46 33.01 11.57
N ARG A 47 -5.96 33.41 10.38
CA ARG A 47 -7.37 33.77 10.19
C ARG A 47 -8.32 32.59 10.36
N ASN A 48 -7.99 31.42 9.80
CA ASN A 48 -8.83 30.23 9.94
C ASN A 48 -8.84 29.70 11.38
N TYR A 49 -7.71 29.81 12.09
CA TYR A 49 -7.62 29.48 13.50
C TYR A 49 -8.45 30.45 14.37
N GLN A 50 -8.36 31.76 14.11
CA GLN A 50 -9.21 32.75 14.77
C GLN A 50 -10.70 32.49 14.53
N ALA A 51 -11.10 32.25 13.27
CA ALA A 51 -12.49 31.94 12.93
C ALA A 51 -13.00 30.66 13.63
N SER A 52 -12.15 29.63 13.74
CA SER A 52 -12.49 28.39 14.44
C SER A 52 -12.59 28.57 15.96
N MET A 53 -11.78 29.45 16.55
CA MET A 53 -11.83 29.77 17.98
C MET A 53 -13.03 30.66 18.34
N GLU A 54 -13.38 31.61 17.47
CA GLU A 54 -14.59 32.44 17.59
C GLU A 54 -15.87 31.60 17.47
N ALA A 55 -15.91 30.64 16.53
CA ALA A 55 -17.00 29.68 16.41
C ALA A 55 -17.14 28.76 17.64
N ALA A 56 -16.05 28.57 18.40
CA ALA A 56 -16.03 27.84 19.66
C ALA A 56 -16.28 28.74 20.91
N GLY A 57 -16.59 30.03 20.71
CA GLY A 57 -16.91 30.97 21.79
C GLY A 57 -15.72 31.51 22.58
N LEU A 58 -14.49 31.36 22.09
CA LEU A 58 -13.26 31.78 22.76
C LEU A 58 -12.61 32.98 22.01
N SER A 59 -12.51 34.13 22.68
CA SER A 59 -11.88 35.34 22.11
C SER A 59 -10.40 35.41 22.48
N ILE A 60 -9.51 35.57 21.48
CA ILE A 60 -8.06 35.65 21.69
C ILE A 60 -7.52 36.92 20.99
N THR A 61 -6.99 37.85 21.78
CA THR A 61 -6.12 38.96 21.33
C THR A 61 -4.67 38.65 21.72
N PHE A 62 -3.74 38.71 20.77
CA PHE A 62 -2.32 38.49 21.02
C PHE A 62 -1.63 39.80 21.48
N PRO A 63 -0.97 39.86 22.66
CA PRO A 63 -0.07 40.96 23.00
C PRO A 63 1.39 40.65 22.65
N ALA A 64 2.13 41.71 22.29
CA ALA A 64 3.55 41.70 21.98
C ALA A 64 4.46 41.39 23.20
N HIS A 65 5.63 40.82 22.90
CA HIS A 65 6.70 40.31 23.76
C HIS A 65 6.95 40.98 25.14
N ARG A 66 7.17 40.15 26.18
CA ARG A 66 8.07 40.41 27.32
C ARG A 66 8.69 39.10 27.86
N PRO A 67 9.94 39.13 28.38
CA PRO A 67 10.70 37.92 28.69
C PRO A 67 10.35 37.28 30.05
N LEU A 68 10.44 35.96 30.10
CA LEU A 68 10.06 35.06 31.20
C LEU A 68 10.99 35.20 32.42
N SER A 69 10.39 35.36 33.61
CA SER A 69 11.04 35.12 34.90
C SER A 69 10.61 33.76 35.48
N ARG A 70 11.59 33.08 36.06
CA ARG A 70 11.59 31.71 36.56
C ARG A 70 10.75 31.61 37.85
N ALA A 71 9.78 30.69 37.90
CA ALA A 71 9.14 30.28 39.15
C ALA A 71 9.13 28.75 39.27
N GLN A 72 9.58 28.26 40.42
CA GLN A 72 9.61 26.85 40.80
C GLN A 72 8.21 26.41 41.26
N SER A 73 7.77 25.22 40.85
CA SER A 73 6.57 24.56 41.40
C SER A 73 6.95 23.33 42.22
N SER A 74 6.48 23.29 43.47
CA SER A 74 6.40 22.09 44.31
C SER A 74 5.03 21.40 44.11
N PRO A 75 4.91 20.07 44.30
CA PRO A 75 3.68 19.34 44.00
C PRO A 75 2.71 19.37 45.18
N ALA A 76 1.42 19.60 44.90
CA ALA A 76 0.33 19.37 45.85
C ALA A 76 -0.47 18.14 45.42
N SER A 77 -0.43 17.11 46.27
CA SER A 77 -1.27 15.91 46.19
C SER A 77 -2.74 16.26 46.43
N ALA A 78 -3.64 15.76 45.57
CA ALA A 78 -5.06 15.66 45.85
C ALA A 78 -5.53 14.23 45.59
N CYS A 79 -5.99 13.57 46.64
CA CYS A 79 -6.49 12.20 46.67
C CYS A 79 -7.98 12.19 46.31
N PHE A 80 -8.37 11.42 45.29
CA PHE A 80 -9.78 11.09 45.00
C PHE A 80 -9.99 9.57 45.21
N PRO A 81 -11.12 9.14 45.80
CA PRO A 81 -11.36 7.72 46.06
C PRO A 81 -11.59 6.95 44.74
N PRO A 82 -11.09 5.70 44.61
CA PRO A 82 -11.18 4.95 43.37
C PRO A 82 -12.60 4.44 43.14
N ILE A 83 -13.18 4.82 41.99
CA ILE A 83 -14.29 4.08 41.37
C ILE A 83 -13.71 2.73 40.92
N VAL A 84 -14.16 1.65 41.56
CA VAL A 84 -13.83 0.28 41.14
C VAL A 84 -14.59 0.01 39.84
N VAL A 85 -13.95 0.28 38.71
CA VAL A 85 -14.34 -0.33 37.43
C VAL A 85 -14.02 -1.82 37.58
N GLN A 86 -15.04 -2.66 37.63
CA GLN A 86 -14.87 -4.10 37.49
C GLN A 86 -14.21 -4.33 36.12
N GLN A 87 -12.90 -4.55 36.10
CA GLN A 87 -12.22 -5.06 34.93
C GLN A 87 -12.73 -6.50 34.75
N GLU A 88 -13.48 -6.73 33.68
CA GLU A 88 -13.71 -8.09 33.21
C GLU A 88 -12.35 -8.79 33.07
N PRO A 89 -12.22 -10.04 33.54
CA PRO A 89 -10.97 -10.78 33.40
C PRO A 89 -10.59 -10.83 31.91
N PRO A 90 -9.31 -10.63 31.55
CA PRO A 90 -8.90 -10.68 30.15
C PRO A 90 -9.27 -12.06 29.58
N THR A 91 -10.27 -12.08 28.71
CA THR A 91 -10.68 -13.27 27.98
C THR A 91 -9.47 -13.74 27.17
N LYS A 92 -9.10 -15.01 27.31
CA LYS A 92 -8.00 -15.58 26.53
C LYS A 92 -8.27 -15.35 25.03
N PRO A 93 -7.30 -14.85 24.25
CA PRO A 93 -7.48 -14.61 22.83
C PRO A 93 -7.90 -15.92 22.14
N ARG A 94 -8.93 -15.86 21.30
CA ARG A 94 -9.44 -17.04 20.60
C ARG A 94 -8.56 -17.31 19.39
N PHE A 95 -8.24 -18.58 19.14
CA PHE A 95 -7.56 -18.99 17.90
C PHE A 95 -8.55 -18.97 16.73
N THR A 96 -8.79 -17.77 16.19
CA THR A 96 -9.73 -17.48 15.10
C THR A 96 -9.11 -16.45 14.14
N THR A 97 -9.90 -15.92 13.21
CA THR A 97 -9.52 -14.86 12.28
C THR A 97 -9.29 -13.53 13.02
N GLY A 98 -8.16 -12.88 12.77
CA GLY A 98 -7.88 -11.53 13.22
C GLY A 98 -8.33 -10.46 12.23
N LEU A 99 -8.79 -9.32 12.73
CA LEU A 99 -9.04 -8.11 11.96
C LEU A 99 -8.26 -6.94 12.56
N VAL A 100 -7.56 -6.18 11.72
CA VAL A 100 -6.92 -4.92 12.13
C VAL A 100 -7.49 -3.75 11.32
N TYR A 101 -7.77 -2.66 12.03
CA TYR A 101 -8.33 -1.43 11.49
C TYR A 101 -8.06 -0.28 12.48
N ASP A 102 -7.80 0.93 11.97
CA ASP A 102 -7.62 2.13 12.79
C ASP A 102 -8.19 3.36 12.07
N THR A 103 -9.00 4.13 12.78
CA THR A 103 -9.68 5.32 12.25
C THR A 103 -8.71 6.45 11.91
N LEU A 104 -7.49 6.47 12.48
CA LEU A 104 -6.48 7.47 12.14
C LEU A 104 -5.98 7.32 10.69
N MET A 105 -6.10 6.13 10.08
CA MET A 105 -5.81 5.95 8.65
C MET A 105 -6.75 6.76 7.75
N GLN A 106 -7.97 7.08 8.21
CA GLN A 106 -8.91 7.93 7.47
C GLN A 106 -8.44 9.39 7.35
N LYS A 107 -7.52 9.83 8.21
CA LYS A 107 -7.04 11.22 8.21
C LYS A 107 -6.10 11.53 7.05
N HIS A 108 -5.56 10.53 6.37
CA HIS A 108 -4.88 10.71 5.10
C HIS A 108 -5.92 11.06 4.02
N GLN A 109 -6.18 12.35 3.84
CA GLN A 109 -7.17 12.84 2.88
C GLN A 109 -6.68 14.14 2.26
N CYS A 110 -6.93 14.32 0.97
CA CYS A 110 -6.58 15.53 0.27
C CYS A 110 -7.31 16.74 0.88
N MET A 111 -6.60 17.86 1.04
CA MET A 111 -7.16 19.08 1.60
C MET A 111 -8.23 19.73 0.72
N CYS A 112 -8.36 19.32 -0.55
CA CYS A 112 -9.43 19.80 -1.42
C CYS A 112 -10.83 19.34 -0.97
N GLY A 113 -10.92 18.29 -0.14
CA GLY A 113 -12.18 17.74 0.36
C GLY A 113 -13.05 17.02 -0.67
N ASN A 114 -12.60 16.91 -1.93
CA ASN A 114 -13.37 16.27 -3.00
C ASN A 114 -13.00 14.79 -3.15
N THR A 115 -13.88 13.90 -2.69
CA THR A 115 -13.68 12.45 -2.83
C THR A 115 -13.94 11.93 -4.25
N ASN A 116 -14.67 12.67 -5.09
CA ASN A 116 -14.95 12.23 -6.46
C ASN A 116 -13.73 12.34 -7.38
N THR A 117 -12.75 13.18 -7.02
CA THR A 117 -11.49 13.32 -7.76
C THR A 117 -10.39 12.41 -7.25
N HIS A 118 -10.58 11.76 -6.11
CA HIS A 118 -9.58 10.94 -5.44
C HIS A 118 -10.16 9.55 -5.18
N PRO A 119 -9.93 8.58 -6.09
CA PRO A 119 -10.51 7.24 -5.95
C PRO A 119 -10.00 6.55 -4.67
N GLU A 120 -8.74 6.78 -4.29
CA GLU A 120 -8.21 6.36 -2.99
C GLU A 120 -8.63 7.36 -1.89
N HIS A 121 -9.78 7.11 -1.27
CA HIS A 121 -10.31 7.96 -0.19
C HIS A 121 -10.68 7.18 1.08
N ALA A 122 -10.78 7.91 2.19
CA ALA A 122 -11.04 7.36 3.53
C ALA A 122 -12.32 6.51 3.64
N GLY A 123 -13.31 6.76 2.79
CA GLY A 123 -14.58 6.06 2.74
C GLY A 123 -14.44 4.57 2.42
N ARG A 124 -13.34 4.16 1.76
CA ARG A 124 -13.05 2.77 1.41
C ARG A 124 -12.99 1.87 2.66
N ILE A 125 -12.02 2.13 3.54
CA ILE A 125 -11.83 1.35 4.76
C ILE A 125 -12.97 1.56 5.77
N GLN A 126 -13.60 2.73 5.77
CA GLN A 126 -14.75 3.00 6.64
C GLN A 126 -15.94 2.12 6.25
N SER A 127 -16.25 2.05 4.96
CA SER A 127 -17.39 1.26 4.45
C SER A 127 -17.15 -0.24 4.63
N ILE A 128 -15.93 -0.72 4.36
CA ILE A 128 -15.56 -2.13 4.62
C ILE A 128 -15.74 -2.45 6.11
N TRP A 129 -15.22 -1.60 6.99
CA TRP A 129 -15.35 -1.84 8.43
C TRP A 129 -16.81 -1.86 8.89
N SER A 130 -17.64 -0.92 8.40
CA SER A 130 -19.09 -0.92 8.64
C SER A 130 -19.76 -2.20 8.14
N ARG A 131 -19.44 -2.66 6.92
CA ARG A 131 -20.00 -3.91 6.37
C ARG A 131 -19.67 -5.12 7.25
N LEU A 132 -18.41 -5.25 7.68
CA LEU A 132 -17.98 -6.35 8.55
C LEU A 132 -18.66 -6.29 9.93
N GLN A 133 -19.01 -5.10 10.41
CA GLN A 133 -19.79 -4.93 11.64
C GLN A 133 -21.26 -5.31 11.45
N GLU A 134 -21.92 -4.79 10.41
CA GLU A 134 -23.34 -4.99 10.12
C GLU A 134 -23.69 -6.46 9.83
N THR A 135 -22.79 -7.17 9.14
CA THR A 135 -22.92 -8.61 8.84
C THR A 135 -22.60 -9.50 10.06
N GLY A 136 -22.13 -8.92 11.16
CA GLY A 136 -21.72 -9.64 12.36
C GLY A 136 -20.40 -10.42 12.23
N LEU A 137 -19.70 -10.33 11.09
CA LEU A 137 -18.40 -10.99 10.88
C LEU A 137 -17.35 -10.48 11.85
N ARG A 138 -17.30 -9.18 12.10
CA ARG A 138 -16.39 -8.56 13.08
C ARG A 138 -16.54 -9.18 14.47
N GLY A 139 -17.76 -9.56 14.87
CA GLY A 139 -18.02 -10.20 16.17
C GLY A 139 -17.51 -11.64 16.29
N LYS A 140 -17.19 -12.29 15.17
CA LYS A 140 -16.61 -13.63 15.10
C LYS A 140 -15.07 -13.61 15.02
N CYS A 141 -14.49 -12.43 14.78
CA CYS A 141 -13.06 -12.21 14.66
C CYS A 141 -12.46 -11.59 15.93
N GLU A 142 -11.15 -11.77 16.12
CA GLU A 142 -10.37 -11.03 17.12
C GLU A 142 -9.96 -9.67 16.56
N CYS A 143 -10.24 -8.59 17.30
CA CYS A 143 -9.84 -7.25 16.88
C CYS A 143 -8.44 -6.93 17.38
N ILE A 144 -7.52 -6.76 16.44
CA ILE A 144 -6.13 -6.45 16.70
C ILE A 144 -5.94 -4.95 16.66
N ARG A 145 -5.20 -4.43 17.64
CA ARG A 145 -4.85 -3.01 17.69
C ARG A 145 -3.61 -2.79 16.82
N GLY A 146 -3.74 -1.93 15.82
CA GLY A 146 -2.61 -1.48 15.01
C GLY A 146 -1.66 -0.55 15.78
N ARG A 147 -0.49 -0.32 15.19
CA ARG A 147 0.49 0.67 15.65
C ARG A 147 1.18 1.32 14.46
N LYS A 148 1.90 2.42 14.70
CA LYS A 148 2.81 2.96 13.69
C LYS A 148 4.04 2.07 13.57
N ALA A 149 4.46 1.78 12.35
CA ALA A 149 5.75 1.18 12.07
C ALA A 149 6.88 2.11 12.56
N SER A 150 7.94 1.53 13.14
CA SER A 150 9.16 2.27 13.44
C SER A 150 9.89 2.64 12.15
N LEU A 151 10.81 3.62 12.21
CA LEU A 151 11.59 3.97 11.02
C LEU A 151 12.51 2.81 10.59
N GLU A 152 13.05 2.06 11.55
CA GLU A 152 13.84 0.86 11.30
C GLU A 152 13.04 -0.24 10.58
N GLU A 153 11.76 -0.41 10.93
CA GLU A 153 10.88 -1.35 10.23
C GLU A 153 10.68 -0.93 8.77
N LEU A 154 10.46 0.37 8.51
CA LEU A 154 10.35 0.87 7.14
C LEU A 154 11.65 0.69 6.35
N GLN A 155 12.82 0.83 7.01
CA GLN A 155 14.16 0.71 6.41
C GLN A 155 14.47 -0.69 5.90
N THR A 156 13.64 -1.69 6.22
CA THR A 156 13.80 -3.05 5.67
C THR A 156 13.49 -3.13 4.18
N VAL A 157 12.75 -2.16 3.63
CA VAL A 157 12.38 -2.09 2.20
C VAL A 157 12.75 -0.75 1.58
N HIS A 158 12.63 0.36 2.32
CA HIS A 158 12.81 1.69 1.76
C HIS A 158 14.10 2.35 2.19
N SER A 159 14.63 3.25 1.35
CA SER A 159 15.83 4.02 1.68
C SER A 159 15.59 4.97 2.86
N GLU A 160 16.67 5.30 3.56
CA GLU A 160 16.61 6.25 4.68
C GLU A 160 16.04 7.60 4.25
N ALA A 161 16.41 8.09 3.06
CA ALA A 161 15.91 9.36 2.53
C ALA A 161 14.39 9.32 2.31
N HIS A 162 13.85 8.25 1.72
CA HIS A 162 12.42 8.06 1.51
C HIS A 162 11.65 8.05 2.84
N ILE A 163 12.21 7.37 3.84
CA ILE A 163 11.59 7.23 5.16
C ILE A 163 11.63 8.54 5.95
N LEU A 164 12.70 9.31 5.85
CA LEU A 164 12.75 10.62 6.46
C LEU A 164 11.71 11.55 5.82
N LEU A 165 11.58 11.52 4.48
CA LEU A 165 10.65 12.37 3.75
C LEU A 165 9.18 12.03 4.04
N TYR A 166 8.78 10.76 3.97
CA TYR A 166 7.38 10.35 4.09
C TYR A 166 7.01 9.76 5.47
N GLY A 167 7.99 9.34 6.27
CA GLY A 167 7.78 8.68 7.56
C GLY A 167 7.90 9.60 8.77
N THR A 168 8.26 10.86 8.57
CA THR A 168 8.38 11.86 9.64
C THR A 168 7.43 13.03 9.43
N ASN A 169 7.08 13.72 10.52
CA ASN A 169 6.28 14.95 10.43
C ASN A 169 7.23 16.14 10.29
N PRO A 170 7.14 16.94 9.20
CA PRO A 170 7.99 18.11 8.98
C PRO A 170 7.98 19.10 10.17
N LEU A 171 6.83 19.26 10.83
CA LEU A 171 6.65 20.21 11.95
C LEU A 171 7.39 19.79 13.23
N ARG A 172 7.81 18.53 13.34
CA ARG A 172 8.55 18.01 14.52
C ARG A 172 10.05 18.03 14.35
N GLN A 173 10.55 18.29 13.15
CA GLN A 173 11.97 18.28 12.87
C GLN A 173 12.55 19.70 13.01
N LYS A 174 13.29 19.94 14.10
CA LYS A 174 14.37 20.95 14.10
C LYS A 174 15.55 20.40 13.27
N LEU A 175 15.33 20.02 12.02
CA LEU A 175 16.43 19.64 11.15
C LEU A 175 17.04 20.89 10.53
N ASP A 176 18.37 20.90 10.46
CA ASP A 176 19.14 21.98 9.88
C ASP A 176 18.62 22.29 8.47
N SER A 177 18.44 23.59 8.20
CA SER A 177 17.97 24.15 6.92
C SER A 177 18.70 23.58 5.70
N THR A 178 19.93 23.07 5.90
CA THR A 178 20.80 22.43 4.91
C THR A 178 20.29 21.08 4.38
N PHE A 179 19.45 20.35 5.13
CA PHE A 179 18.93 19.04 4.68
C PHE A 179 17.75 19.22 3.70
N TYR A 180 16.89 20.20 3.94
CA TYR A 180 15.82 20.60 3.01
C TYR A 180 16.35 21.24 1.72
N THR A 181 17.54 21.87 1.74
CA THR A 181 18.14 22.45 0.53
C THR A 181 18.75 21.40 -0.41
N ARG A 182 19.02 20.17 0.07
CA ARG A 182 19.59 19.08 -0.74
C ARG A 182 18.54 18.06 -1.24
N MET A 183 17.39 17.98 -0.57
CA MET A 183 16.26 17.17 -1.02
C MET A 183 15.25 18.09 -1.68
N THR A 184 15.21 18.09 -3.01
CA THR A 184 14.14 18.74 -3.77
C THR A 184 12.81 18.20 -3.25
N PRO A 185 11.89 19.03 -2.73
CA PRO A 185 10.59 18.51 -2.30
C PRO A 185 9.86 18.03 -3.55
N VAL A 186 9.71 16.71 -3.69
CA VAL A 186 8.90 16.03 -4.72
C VAL A 186 7.42 16.16 -4.35
N PHE A 187 7.00 17.39 -4.03
CA PHE A 187 5.61 17.71 -3.75
C PHE A 187 5.13 18.70 -4.79
N VAL A 188 4.11 18.29 -5.53
CA VAL A 188 3.49 19.08 -6.59
C VAL A 188 2.13 19.56 -6.13
N ARG A 189 1.73 20.73 -6.65
CA ARG A 189 0.36 21.21 -6.45
C ARG A 189 -0.57 20.51 -7.43
N LEU A 190 -1.61 19.88 -6.89
CA LEU A 190 -2.57 19.13 -7.68
C LEU A 190 -3.59 20.07 -8.34
N PRO A 191 -4.21 19.66 -9.47
CA PRO A 191 -5.29 20.42 -10.10
C PRO A 191 -6.49 20.68 -9.17
N CYS A 192 -6.73 19.81 -8.19
CA CYS A 192 -7.77 20.00 -7.18
C CYS A 192 -7.42 21.05 -6.10
N GLY A 193 -6.23 21.65 -6.16
CA GLY A 193 -5.73 22.64 -5.20
C GLY A 193 -4.97 22.05 -4.00
N GLY A 194 -4.97 20.71 -3.86
CA GLY A 194 -4.20 19.99 -2.85
C GLY A 194 -2.71 19.85 -3.19
N VAL A 195 -2.00 19.07 -2.38
CA VAL A 195 -0.59 18.70 -2.56
C VAL A 195 -0.52 17.19 -2.79
N GLY A 196 0.42 16.73 -3.62
CA GLY A 196 0.68 15.31 -3.89
C GLY A 196 2.14 15.09 -4.27
N VAL A 197 2.56 13.84 -4.43
CA VAL A 197 3.91 13.49 -4.95
C VAL A 197 3.92 13.34 -6.46
N ASP A 198 2.78 12.94 -7.02
CA ASP A 198 2.47 12.88 -8.45
C ASP A 198 0.99 13.29 -8.65
N SER A 199 0.39 12.99 -9.80
CA SER A 199 -0.98 13.37 -10.14
C SER A 199 -2.08 12.70 -9.30
N ASP A 200 -1.79 11.54 -8.74
CA ASP A 200 -2.77 10.59 -8.20
C ASP A 200 -2.51 10.28 -6.71
N THR A 201 -1.28 10.46 -6.24
CA THR A 201 -0.80 10.18 -4.89
C THR A 201 -0.77 11.45 -4.05
N ILE A 202 -1.88 11.70 -3.34
CA ILE A 202 -2.08 12.92 -2.54
C ILE A 202 -1.23 12.95 -1.28
N TRP A 203 -0.81 14.14 -0.85
CA TRP A 203 -0.09 14.35 0.41
C TRP A 203 -0.80 15.38 1.29
N ASN A 204 -1.31 14.89 2.42
CA ASN A 204 -1.70 15.70 3.58
C ASN A 204 -0.50 15.84 4.54
N GLU A 205 0.01 17.06 4.69
CA GLU A 205 1.20 17.40 5.48
C GLU A 205 1.12 17.01 6.96
N VAL A 206 -0.09 16.97 7.52
CA VAL A 206 -0.30 16.67 8.95
C VAL A 206 -0.47 15.17 9.18
N HIS A 207 -1.15 14.48 8.25
CA HIS A 207 -1.71 13.16 8.53
C HIS A 207 -1.13 12.01 7.71
N SER A 208 -0.66 12.25 6.48
CA SER A 208 -0.28 11.16 5.56
C SER A 208 0.84 10.29 6.11
N SER A 209 1.90 10.92 6.61
CA SER A 209 3.00 10.21 7.27
C SER A 209 2.52 9.30 8.40
N SER A 210 1.58 9.78 9.23
CA SER A 210 1.06 9.00 10.35
C SER A 210 0.17 7.85 9.90
N ALA A 211 -0.66 8.06 8.89
CA ALA A 211 -1.56 7.04 8.34
C ALA A 211 -0.78 5.95 7.60
N ALA A 212 0.15 6.31 6.72
CA ALA A 212 0.98 5.34 5.98
C ALA A 212 1.79 4.46 6.94
N ARG A 213 2.39 5.04 7.98
CA ARG A 213 3.08 4.27 9.03
C ARG A 213 2.15 3.36 9.82
N LEU A 214 0.92 3.81 10.06
CA LEU A 214 -0.09 3.04 10.78
C LEU A 214 -0.63 1.88 9.96
N ALA A 215 -0.76 2.04 8.64
CA ALA A 215 -1.09 0.94 7.72
C ALA A 215 -0.03 -0.16 7.79
N VAL A 216 1.25 0.20 7.62
CA VAL A 216 2.38 -0.75 7.70
C VAL A 216 2.38 -1.46 9.05
N GLY A 217 2.37 -0.71 10.16
CA GLY A 217 2.45 -1.33 11.49
C GLY A 217 1.22 -2.17 11.85
N SER A 218 0.06 -1.86 11.28
CA SER A 218 -1.15 -2.69 11.42
C SER A 218 -0.99 -4.04 10.71
N VAL A 219 -0.48 -4.05 9.48
CA VAL A 219 -0.19 -5.28 8.73
C VAL A 219 0.87 -6.10 9.46
N VAL A 220 1.96 -5.46 9.93
CA VAL A 220 3.02 -6.13 10.70
C VAL A 220 2.48 -6.80 11.96
N GLU A 221 1.67 -6.11 12.77
CA GLU A 221 1.06 -6.70 13.97
C GLU A 221 0.23 -7.95 13.66
N LEU A 222 -0.60 -7.88 12.62
CA LEU A 222 -1.44 -9.01 12.22
C LEU A 222 -0.62 -10.20 11.72
N CYS A 223 0.38 -9.94 10.86
CA CYS A 223 1.30 -10.95 10.34
C CYS A 223 2.07 -11.67 11.44
N PHE A 224 2.60 -10.93 12.42
CA PHE A 224 3.34 -11.53 13.54
C PHE A 224 2.45 -12.41 14.41
N LYS A 225 1.21 -12.00 14.68
CA LYS A 225 0.26 -12.81 15.46
C LYS A 225 -0.17 -14.09 14.75
N VAL A 226 -0.34 -14.04 13.43
CA VAL A 226 -0.64 -15.25 12.63
C VAL A 226 0.58 -16.16 12.55
N ALA A 227 1.77 -15.61 12.30
CA ALA A 227 3.01 -16.39 12.24
C ALA A 227 3.35 -17.06 13.59
N ALA A 228 3.08 -16.38 14.71
CA ALA A 228 3.25 -16.91 16.06
C ALA A 228 2.12 -17.86 16.52
N ALA A 229 1.14 -18.18 15.65
CA ALA A 229 -0.03 -19.00 15.94
C ALA A 229 -0.88 -18.48 17.12
N GLU A 230 -0.84 -17.17 17.40
CA GLU A 230 -1.80 -16.52 18.30
C GLU A 230 -3.16 -16.35 17.62
N LEU A 231 -3.15 -16.22 16.28
CA LEU A 231 -4.32 -16.15 15.41
C LEU A 231 -4.20 -17.22 14.33
N LYS A 232 -5.34 -17.67 13.82
CA LYS A 232 -5.37 -18.65 12.73
C LYS A 232 -4.93 -18.02 11.40
N ASN A 233 -5.52 -16.87 11.09
CA ASN A 233 -5.35 -16.10 9.86
C ASN A 233 -5.86 -14.67 10.10
N GLY A 234 -5.83 -13.78 9.11
CA GLY A 234 -6.40 -12.45 9.29
C GLY A 234 -6.59 -11.60 8.04
N PHE A 235 -7.34 -10.51 8.21
CA PHE A 235 -7.52 -9.45 7.21
C PHE A 235 -7.21 -8.07 7.78
N ALA A 236 -6.34 -7.33 7.11
CA ALA A 236 -5.98 -5.95 7.46
C ALA A 236 -6.75 -4.95 6.60
N VAL A 237 -7.69 -4.23 7.23
CA VAL A 237 -8.47 -3.17 6.61
C VAL A 237 -7.68 -1.86 6.72
N VAL A 238 -6.69 -1.69 5.84
CA VAL A 238 -5.69 -0.62 5.92
C VAL A 238 -5.72 0.30 4.71
N ARG A 239 -5.20 1.53 4.88
CA ARG A 239 -4.88 2.48 3.80
C ARG A 239 -3.86 3.53 4.27
N PRO A 240 -3.11 4.20 3.37
CA PRO A 240 -3.03 3.98 1.91
C PRO A 240 -2.51 2.57 1.54
N PRO A 241 -2.68 2.13 0.27
CA PRO A 241 -2.06 0.90 -0.23
C PRO A 241 -0.52 0.97 -0.21
N GLY A 242 0.14 -0.14 -0.52
CA GLY A 242 1.59 -0.27 -0.41
C GLY A 242 2.31 -0.93 -1.59
N HIS A 243 1.67 -1.80 -2.37
CA HIS A 243 2.39 -2.68 -3.31
C HIS A 243 3.11 -1.96 -4.48
N HIS A 244 2.78 -0.71 -4.79
CA HIS A 244 3.48 0.11 -5.80
C HIS A 244 4.67 0.91 -5.24
N ALA A 245 4.82 1.00 -3.91
CA ALA A 245 5.91 1.77 -3.31
C ALA A 245 7.23 1.01 -3.45
N GLU A 246 8.13 1.56 -4.26
CA GLU A 246 9.50 1.07 -4.47
C GLU A 246 10.44 1.53 -3.34
N GLU A 247 11.70 1.11 -3.37
CA GLU A 247 12.71 1.43 -2.36
C GLU A 247 12.78 2.95 -2.07
N SER A 248 12.75 3.78 -3.11
CA SER A 248 12.90 5.23 -2.99
C SER A 248 11.88 6.03 -3.80
N THR A 249 10.75 5.43 -4.16
CA THR A 249 9.75 6.09 -5.02
C THR A 249 8.34 5.75 -4.56
N PRO A 250 7.54 6.74 -4.10
CA PRO A 250 6.11 6.57 -3.95
C PRO A 250 5.42 6.73 -5.31
N MET A 251 4.36 5.96 -5.56
CA MET A 251 3.53 6.07 -6.77
C MET A 251 2.24 5.27 -6.59
N GLY A 252 1.24 5.50 -7.44
CA GLY A 252 0.01 4.71 -7.46
C GLY A 252 -0.66 4.65 -6.08
N PHE A 253 -0.79 5.80 -5.42
CA PHE A 253 -1.30 5.97 -4.06
C PHE A 253 -0.43 5.40 -2.93
N CYS A 254 0.68 4.72 -3.25
CA CYS A 254 1.49 3.97 -2.29
C CYS A 254 2.69 4.77 -1.79
N TYR A 255 2.90 4.78 -0.46
CA TYR A 255 4.06 5.41 0.18
C TYR A 255 5.04 4.41 0.78
N PHE A 256 4.53 3.37 1.43
CA PHE A 256 5.34 2.32 2.04
C PHE A 256 4.71 0.96 1.76
N ASN A 257 5.52 -0.02 1.39
CA ASN A 257 5.05 -1.34 1.03
C ASN A 257 4.80 -2.18 2.29
N SER A 258 3.57 -2.12 2.79
CA SER A 258 3.16 -2.77 4.04
C SER A 258 3.40 -4.28 4.03
N VAL A 259 3.10 -4.96 2.92
CA VAL A 259 3.25 -6.41 2.79
C VAL A 259 4.72 -6.81 2.69
N ALA A 260 5.51 -6.10 1.88
CA ALA A 260 6.95 -6.37 1.76
C ALA A 260 7.69 -6.14 3.09
N ILE A 261 7.37 -5.05 3.81
CA ILE A 261 7.95 -4.79 5.13
C ILE A 261 7.58 -5.91 6.11
N ALA A 262 6.32 -6.36 6.12
CA ALA A 262 5.92 -7.48 6.96
C ALA A 262 6.71 -8.76 6.63
N ALA A 263 6.87 -9.10 5.34
CA ALA A 263 7.67 -10.25 4.91
C ALA A 263 9.14 -10.15 5.34
N LYS A 264 9.81 -9.02 5.12
CA LYS A 264 11.20 -8.79 5.56
C LYS A 264 11.34 -8.97 7.08
N LEU A 265 10.39 -8.43 7.85
CA LEU A 265 10.41 -8.55 9.31
C LEU A 265 10.15 -9.99 9.78
N LEU A 266 9.30 -10.76 9.09
CA LEU A 266 9.11 -12.19 9.38
C LEU A 266 10.40 -12.99 9.13
N GLN A 267 11.12 -12.72 8.04
CA GLN A 267 12.44 -13.33 7.78
C GLN A 267 13.45 -12.94 8.88
N GLN A 268 13.56 -11.66 9.21
CA GLN A 268 14.57 -11.14 10.13
C GLN A 268 14.32 -11.51 11.60
N ARG A 269 13.06 -11.47 12.06
CA ARG A 269 12.72 -11.59 13.49
C ARG A 269 12.22 -12.98 13.88
N LEU A 270 11.59 -13.71 12.94
CA LEU A 270 11.03 -15.04 13.20
C LEU A 270 11.71 -16.13 12.36
N SER A 271 12.68 -15.79 11.52
CA SER A 271 13.41 -16.73 10.64
C SER A 271 12.47 -17.59 9.79
N VAL A 272 11.34 -17.02 9.36
CA VAL A 272 10.42 -17.68 8.43
C VAL A 272 11.18 -17.97 7.13
N SER A 273 11.24 -19.24 6.75
CA SER A 273 12.15 -19.70 5.69
C SER A 273 11.55 -19.53 4.30
N LYS A 274 10.24 -19.73 4.14
CA LYS A 274 9.55 -19.59 2.85
C LYS A 274 8.27 -18.78 3.00
N ILE A 275 8.22 -17.62 2.36
CA ILE A 275 7.04 -16.73 2.36
C ILE A 275 6.47 -16.70 0.95
N LEU A 276 5.18 -16.98 0.83
CA LEU A 276 4.45 -16.75 -0.42
C LEU A 276 3.75 -15.41 -0.33
N ILE A 277 3.96 -14.53 -1.31
CA ILE A 277 3.16 -13.32 -1.51
C ILE A 277 2.34 -13.50 -2.77
N VAL A 278 1.01 -13.56 -2.63
CA VAL A 278 0.08 -13.51 -3.76
C VAL A 278 -0.46 -12.10 -3.88
N ASP A 279 -0.32 -11.49 -5.03
CA ASP A 279 -0.87 -10.17 -5.34
C ASP A 279 -1.96 -10.33 -6.39
N TRP A 280 -3.20 -10.07 -5.99
CA TRP A 280 -4.37 -10.18 -6.88
C TRP A 280 -5.05 -8.85 -7.12
N ASP A 281 -4.42 -7.74 -6.70
CA ASP A 281 -4.79 -6.42 -7.19
C ASP A 281 -4.71 -6.42 -8.73
N VAL A 282 -5.60 -5.70 -9.40
CA VAL A 282 -5.63 -5.72 -10.87
C VAL A 282 -4.36 -5.12 -11.47
N HIS A 283 -3.61 -4.33 -10.69
CA HIS A 283 -2.34 -3.74 -11.07
C HIS A 283 -1.16 -4.57 -10.56
N HIS A 284 -0.07 -4.58 -11.33
CA HIS A 284 1.17 -5.24 -10.91
C HIS A 284 1.80 -4.53 -9.69
N GLY A 285 2.08 -5.26 -8.62
CA GLY A 285 2.79 -4.77 -7.43
C GLY A 285 4.29 -4.63 -7.64
N ASN A 286 4.70 -3.68 -8.48
CA ASN A 286 6.09 -3.40 -8.85
C ASN A 286 7.04 -3.21 -7.65
N GLY A 287 6.58 -2.58 -6.57
CA GLY A 287 7.37 -2.40 -5.35
C GLY A 287 7.63 -3.73 -4.64
N THR A 288 6.64 -4.62 -4.60
CA THR A 288 6.79 -5.96 -4.00
C THR A 288 7.73 -6.83 -4.84
N GLN A 289 7.57 -6.81 -6.17
CA GLN A 289 8.49 -7.48 -7.09
C GLN A 289 9.94 -7.01 -6.85
N GLN A 290 10.18 -5.70 -6.82
CA GLN A 290 11.51 -5.13 -6.59
C GLN A 290 12.13 -5.59 -5.26
N ALA A 291 11.35 -5.60 -4.17
CA ALA A 291 11.82 -5.91 -2.81
C ALA A 291 12.38 -7.35 -2.65
N PHE A 292 11.95 -8.28 -3.50
CA PHE A 292 12.29 -9.71 -3.41
C PHE A 292 12.87 -10.29 -4.71
N TYR A 293 13.14 -9.47 -5.72
CA TYR A 293 13.51 -9.94 -7.07
C TYR A 293 14.75 -10.86 -7.13
N SER A 294 15.61 -10.80 -6.10
CA SER A 294 16.80 -11.66 -5.96
C SER A 294 16.76 -12.66 -4.80
N ASP A 295 15.64 -12.73 -4.06
CA ASP A 295 15.48 -13.56 -2.86
C ASP A 295 14.69 -14.86 -3.15
N PRO A 296 15.32 -16.05 -3.10
CA PRO A 296 14.63 -17.32 -3.34
C PRO A 296 13.71 -17.75 -2.18
N ASN A 297 13.78 -17.08 -1.03
CA ASN A 297 12.99 -17.44 0.14
C ASN A 297 11.61 -16.76 0.15
N VAL A 298 11.36 -15.87 -0.82
CA VAL A 298 10.07 -15.23 -1.02
C VAL A 298 9.62 -15.46 -2.45
N LEU A 299 8.51 -16.18 -2.62
CA LEU A 299 7.87 -16.34 -3.92
C LEU A 299 6.84 -15.22 -4.09
N TYR A 300 7.05 -14.35 -5.08
CA TYR A 300 6.07 -13.35 -5.49
C TYR A 300 5.27 -13.86 -6.70
N LEU A 301 3.95 -13.82 -6.59
CA LEU A 301 2.99 -14.27 -7.59
C LEU A 301 1.95 -13.16 -7.82
N SER A 302 2.01 -12.46 -8.95
CA SER A 302 1.06 -11.40 -9.29
C SER A 302 0.10 -11.84 -10.38
N LEU A 303 -1.20 -11.59 -10.19
CA LEU A 303 -2.22 -11.67 -11.23
C LEU A 303 -2.67 -10.26 -11.56
N HIS A 304 -2.36 -9.77 -12.75
CA HIS A 304 -2.63 -8.38 -13.10
C HIS A 304 -2.98 -8.20 -14.57
N ARG A 305 -3.68 -7.11 -14.86
CA ARG A 305 -3.89 -6.63 -16.22
C ARG A 305 -2.59 -6.01 -16.72
N TYR A 306 -2.05 -6.56 -17.79
CA TYR A 306 -0.77 -6.13 -18.35
C TYR A 306 -0.95 -5.43 -19.70
N ASP A 307 -1.75 -6.02 -20.60
CA ASP A 307 -2.03 -5.49 -21.94
C ASP A 307 -0.74 -5.02 -22.67
N ASP A 308 0.27 -5.90 -22.71
CA ASP A 308 1.59 -5.64 -23.31
C ASP A 308 2.28 -4.37 -22.77
N GLY A 309 2.15 -4.12 -21.45
CA GLY A 309 2.73 -2.96 -20.77
C GLY A 309 1.93 -1.66 -20.94
N ASN A 310 0.71 -1.71 -21.49
CA ASN A 310 -0.14 -0.53 -21.72
C ASN A 310 -1.15 -0.26 -20.60
N PHE A 311 -1.10 -1.02 -19.51
CA PHE A 311 -1.89 -0.78 -18.30
C PHE A 311 -0.99 -0.44 -17.12
N PHE A 312 -1.43 0.46 -16.23
CA PHE A 312 -0.62 0.90 -15.10
C PHE A 312 -0.21 -0.30 -14.21
N PRO A 313 1.05 -0.37 -13.72
CA PRO A 313 2.15 0.59 -13.90
C PRO A 313 3.02 0.37 -15.16
N GLY A 314 2.69 -0.61 -16.00
CA GLY A 314 3.42 -0.96 -17.24
C GLY A 314 4.53 -1.99 -17.06
N SER A 315 4.90 -2.32 -15.82
CA SER A 315 5.80 -3.44 -15.48
C SER A 315 5.04 -4.73 -15.23
N GLY A 316 5.76 -5.83 -14.93
CA GLY A 316 5.14 -7.11 -14.62
C GLY A 316 5.08 -8.04 -15.83
N ALA A 317 6.01 -7.91 -16.78
CA ALA A 317 6.03 -8.79 -17.94
C ALA A 317 6.23 -10.27 -17.51
N PRO A 318 5.68 -11.25 -18.25
CA PRO A 318 5.81 -12.66 -17.90
C PRO A 318 7.26 -13.20 -17.90
N ASP A 319 8.18 -12.52 -18.58
CA ASP A 319 9.61 -12.86 -18.65
C ASP A 319 10.44 -12.26 -17.51
N GLU A 320 9.84 -11.40 -16.66
CA GLU A 320 10.44 -10.88 -15.44
C GLU A 320 10.41 -11.95 -14.33
N VAL A 321 11.30 -12.94 -14.42
CA VAL A 321 11.28 -14.14 -13.55
C VAL A 321 12.24 -14.09 -12.36
N GLY A 322 12.75 -12.91 -12.00
CA GLY A 322 13.72 -12.73 -10.92
C GLY A 322 15.18 -12.71 -11.40
N THR A 323 16.12 -12.51 -10.48
CA THR A 323 17.56 -12.37 -10.74
C THR A 323 18.40 -13.12 -9.73
N GLY A 324 19.64 -13.49 -10.12
CA GLY A 324 20.56 -14.16 -9.20
C GLY A 324 19.96 -15.43 -8.59
N ALA A 325 19.95 -15.51 -7.25
CA ALA A 325 19.37 -16.63 -6.52
C ALA A 325 17.83 -16.67 -6.60
N GLY A 326 17.16 -15.52 -6.76
CA GLY A 326 15.70 -15.41 -6.88
C GLY A 326 15.14 -15.74 -8.27
N MET A 327 15.99 -16.16 -9.22
CA MET A 327 15.55 -16.61 -10.54
C MET A 327 14.56 -17.80 -10.41
N GLY A 328 13.34 -17.64 -10.92
CA GLY A 328 12.22 -18.58 -10.80
C GLY A 328 11.29 -18.33 -9.61
N PHE A 329 11.58 -17.35 -8.75
CA PHE A 329 10.76 -17.01 -7.57
C PHE A 329 9.95 -15.71 -7.73
N ASN A 330 9.91 -15.19 -8.96
CA ASN A 330 9.01 -14.13 -9.38
C ASN A 330 8.14 -14.65 -10.52
N VAL A 331 6.82 -14.60 -10.36
CA VAL A 331 5.88 -15.14 -11.35
C VAL A 331 4.78 -14.11 -11.63
N ASN A 332 4.82 -13.58 -12.85
CA ASN A 332 3.84 -12.65 -13.35
C ASN A 332 2.80 -13.39 -14.21
N MET A 333 1.60 -13.59 -13.65
CA MET A 333 0.40 -14.01 -14.39
C MET A 333 -0.20 -12.77 -15.07
N ALA A 334 0.52 -12.28 -16.08
CA ALA A 334 0.23 -11.04 -16.77
C ALA A 334 -0.85 -11.27 -17.84
N PHE A 335 -2.07 -10.79 -17.59
CA PHE A 335 -3.17 -10.91 -18.54
C PHE A 335 -3.05 -9.88 -19.66
N THR A 336 -3.08 -10.37 -20.90
CA THR A 336 -3.01 -9.56 -22.13
C THR A 336 -4.24 -9.83 -23.00
N GLY A 337 -4.54 -8.94 -23.95
CA GLY A 337 -5.66 -9.08 -24.88
C GLY A 337 -6.85 -8.16 -24.57
N GLY A 338 -6.64 -7.14 -23.75
CA GLY A 338 -7.59 -6.06 -23.51
C GLY A 338 -8.88 -6.51 -22.80
N LEU A 339 -9.95 -5.76 -23.06
CA LEU A 339 -11.25 -5.91 -22.40
C LEU A 339 -12.34 -6.50 -23.31
N GLU A 340 -11.97 -7.25 -24.35
CA GLU A 340 -12.91 -7.83 -25.32
C GLU A 340 -12.73 -9.36 -25.44
N PRO A 341 -13.38 -10.17 -24.58
CA PRO A 341 -14.12 -9.76 -23.38
C PRO A 341 -13.18 -9.45 -22.20
N PRO A 342 -13.64 -8.74 -21.15
CA PRO A 342 -12.86 -8.56 -19.93
C PRO A 342 -12.64 -9.90 -19.21
N MET A 343 -11.53 -10.02 -18.46
CA MET A 343 -11.31 -11.19 -17.61
C MET A 343 -12.34 -11.21 -16.47
N GLY A 344 -12.81 -12.41 -16.10
CA GLY A 344 -13.74 -12.63 -15.01
C GLY A 344 -13.37 -13.84 -14.15
N ASP A 345 -14.38 -14.41 -13.49
CA ASP A 345 -14.20 -15.53 -12.56
C ASP A 345 -13.55 -16.75 -13.23
N ALA A 346 -14.00 -17.12 -14.44
CA ALA A 346 -13.48 -18.29 -15.14
C ALA A 346 -11.97 -18.18 -15.39
N GLU A 347 -11.50 -17.01 -15.78
CA GLU A 347 -10.10 -16.73 -16.08
C GLU A 347 -9.23 -16.79 -14.83
N TYR A 348 -9.66 -16.16 -13.73
CA TYR A 348 -8.91 -16.19 -12.48
C TYR A 348 -8.92 -17.57 -11.84
N LEU A 349 -10.03 -18.30 -11.88
CA LEU A 349 -10.11 -19.68 -11.40
C LEU A 349 -9.22 -20.61 -12.23
N ALA A 350 -9.17 -20.42 -13.55
CA ALA A 350 -8.25 -21.14 -14.41
C ALA A 350 -6.80 -20.84 -14.05
N ALA A 351 -6.42 -19.56 -13.96
CA ALA A 351 -5.07 -19.13 -13.56
C ALA A 351 -4.67 -19.71 -12.20
N PHE A 352 -5.57 -19.75 -11.22
CA PHE A 352 -5.30 -20.37 -9.93
C PHE A 352 -5.05 -21.87 -10.05
N ARG A 353 -5.91 -22.57 -10.80
CA ARG A 353 -5.81 -24.02 -10.98
C ARG A 353 -4.53 -24.44 -11.71
N THR A 354 -4.09 -23.66 -12.69
CA THR A 354 -2.99 -24.05 -13.57
C THR A 354 -1.66 -23.42 -13.19
N VAL A 355 -1.64 -22.21 -12.64
CA VAL A 355 -0.40 -21.47 -12.33
C VAL A 355 -0.22 -21.29 -10.83
N VAL A 356 -1.10 -20.54 -10.18
CA VAL A 356 -0.89 -20.10 -8.79
C VAL A 356 -0.77 -21.28 -7.84
N MET A 357 -1.76 -22.17 -7.82
CA MET A 357 -1.79 -23.28 -6.87
C MET A 357 -0.71 -24.33 -7.15
N PRO A 358 -0.43 -24.77 -8.39
CA PRO A 358 0.67 -25.70 -8.64
C PRO A 358 2.03 -25.17 -8.16
N ILE A 359 2.38 -23.93 -8.54
CA ILE A 359 3.65 -23.29 -8.15
C ILE A 359 3.71 -23.12 -6.62
N ALA A 360 2.64 -22.61 -6.01
CA ALA A 360 2.59 -22.38 -4.57
C ALA A 360 2.67 -23.68 -3.75
N ASN A 361 2.07 -24.77 -4.22
CA ASN A 361 2.18 -26.08 -3.57
C ASN A 361 3.60 -26.65 -3.65
N GLU A 362 4.27 -26.49 -4.79
CA GLU A 362 5.67 -26.92 -4.95
C GLU A 362 6.62 -26.08 -4.09
N PHE A 363 6.39 -24.76 -4.03
CA PHE A 363 7.14 -23.86 -3.16
C PHE A 363 6.91 -24.19 -1.66
N ALA A 364 5.73 -24.70 -1.30
CA ALA A 364 5.36 -25.14 0.05
C ALA A 364 5.68 -24.09 1.14
N PRO A 365 5.01 -22.93 1.13
CA PRO A 365 5.33 -21.80 2.02
C PRO A 365 5.02 -22.09 3.50
N ASP A 366 5.75 -21.41 4.38
CA ASP A 366 5.52 -21.41 5.82
C ASP A 366 4.45 -20.40 6.24
N VAL A 367 4.31 -19.30 5.49
CA VAL A 367 3.34 -18.22 5.67
C VAL A 367 2.89 -17.72 4.29
N VAL A 368 1.61 -17.40 4.15
CA VAL A 368 1.04 -16.74 2.95
C VAL A 368 0.62 -15.31 3.30
N LEU A 369 1.12 -14.34 2.55
CA LEU A 369 0.66 -12.96 2.57
C LEU A 369 -0.06 -12.66 1.26
N VAL A 370 -1.13 -11.88 1.32
CA VAL A 370 -1.88 -11.48 0.13
C VAL A 370 -2.01 -9.97 0.07
N SER A 371 -1.44 -9.38 -0.99
CA SER A 371 -1.75 -8.01 -1.42
C SER A 371 -3.13 -8.05 -2.07
N SER A 372 -4.14 -7.66 -1.29
CA SER A 372 -5.54 -7.95 -1.55
C SER A 372 -6.29 -6.74 -2.09
N GLY A 373 -5.95 -6.31 -3.30
CA GLY A 373 -6.75 -5.35 -4.06
C GLY A 373 -8.06 -5.96 -4.58
N PHE A 374 -9.07 -5.13 -4.77
CA PHE A 374 -10.40 -5.57 -5.24
C PHE A 374 -10.88 -4.80 -6.48
N ASP A 375 -9.99 -4.15 -7.21
CA ASP A 375 -10.26 -3.41 -8.45
C ASP A 375 -10.44 -4.30 -9.69
N ALA A 376 -10.20 -5.61 -9.57
CA ALA A 376 -10.58 -6.58 -10.59
C ALA A 376 -12.08 -6.97 -10.52
N VAL A 377 -12.78 -6.62 -9.42
CA VAL A 377 -14.21 -6.87 -9.24
C VAL A 377 -15.04 -6.02 -10.20
N GLU A 378 -16.15 -6.56 -10.69
CA GLU A 378 -17.13 -5.81 -11.49
C GLU A 378 -17.56 -4.51 -10.78
N GLY A 379 -17.67 -3.42 -11.55
CA GLY A 379 -17.98 -2.07 -11.05
C GLY A 379 -16.84 -1.07 -11.23
N HIS A 380 -15.62 -1.55 -11.45
CA HIS A 380 -14.46 -0.69 -11.72
C HIS A 380 -14.38 -0.28 -13.20
N ALA A 381 -14.29 1.02 -13.46
CA ALA A 381 -14.14 1.54 -14.82
C ALA A 381 -12.82 1.09 -15.46
N SER A 382 -12.81 0.96 -16.79
CA SER A 382 -11.67 0.47 -17.58
C SER A 382 -10.31 1.12 -17.28
N PRO A 383 -10.20 2.42 -16.93
CA PRO A 383 -8.91 3.02 -16.57
C PRO A 383 -8.36 2.60 -15.19
N LEU A 384 -9.21 2.11 -14.28
CA LEU A 384 -8.82 1.69 -12.91
C LEU A 384 -8.83 0.16 -12.73
N GLY A 385 -9.25 -0.58 -13.75
CA GLY A 385 -9.38 -2.04 -13.69
C GLY A 385 -10.01 -2.54 -14.98
N GLY A 386 -11.34 -2.63 -15.00
CA GLY A 386 -12.12 -3.01 -16.20
C GLY A 386 -12.45 -4.50 -16.30
N TYR A 387 -12.05 -5.32 -15.32
CA TYR A 387 -12.41 -6.73 -15.21
C TYR A 387 -13.80 -6.92 -14.58
N ARG A 388 -14.29 -8.16 -14.59
CA ARG A 388 -15.63 -8.54 -14.15
C ARG A 388 -15.62 -9.73 -13.21
N LEU A 389 -14.70 -9.74 -12.24
CA LEU A 389 -14.75 -10.74 -11.19
C LEU A 389 -15.93 -10.48 -10.27
N THR A 390 -16.51 -11.54 -9.73
CA THR A 390 -17.48 -11.43 -8.65
C THR A 390 -16.76 -11.37 -7.30
N ALA A 391 -17.34 -10.66 -6.33
CA ALA A 391 -16.87 -10.65 -4.95
C ALA A 391 -16.77 -12.07 -4.36
N LYS A 392 -17.70 -12.97 -4.72
CA LYS A 392 -17.70 -14.38 -4.27
C LYS A 392 -16.46 -15.14 -4.76
N CYS A 393 -15.94 -14.81 -5.95
CA CYS A 393 -14.72 -15.41 -6.48
C CYS A 393 -13.53 -15.19 -5.54
N PHE A 394 -13.34 -13.97 -5.01
CA PHE A 394 -12.28 -13.68 -4.03
C PHE A 394 -12.39 -14.51 -2.74
N GLY A 395 -13.62 -14.81 -2.28
CA GLY A 395 -13.82 -15.76 -1.18
C GLY A 395 -13.36 -17.18 -1.53
N TYR A 396 -13.57 -17.63 -2.78
CA TYR A 396 -13.06 -18.91 -3.27
C TYR A 396 -11.53 -18.92 -3.43
N LEU A 397 -10.94 -17.85 -3.98
CA LEU A 397 -9.48 -17.70 -4.09
C LEU A 397 -8.82 -17.72 -2.71
N THR A 398 -9.42 -17.03 -1.74
CA THR A 398 -9.00 -17.06 -0.33
C THR A 398 -9.00 -18.48 0.21
N ARG A 399 -10.08 -19.24 -0.01
CA ARG A 399 -10.18 -20.64 0.44
C ARG A 399 -9.13 -21.54 -0.19
N GLN A 400 -8.78 -21.34 -1.46
CA GLN A 400 -7.69 -22.10 -2.09
C GLN A 400 -6.34 -21.83 -1.40
N LEU A 401 -6.01 -20.56 -1.15
CA LEU A 401 -4.76 -20.18 -0.49
C LEU A 401 -4.71 -20.63 0.98
N MET A 402 -5.85 -20.70 1.68
CA MET A 402 -5.93 -21.27 3.03
C MET A 402 -5.51 -22.75 3.10
N GLY A 403 -5.48 -23.46 1.97
CA GLY A 403 -4.94 -24.83 1.89
C GLY A 403 -3.42 -24.91 2.02
N LEU A 404 -2.72 -23.78 1.89
CA LEU A 404 -1.26 -23.67 2.01
C LEU A 404 -0.86 -23.26 3.43
N ALA A 405 0.42 -23.43 3.79
CA ALA A 405 1.00 -22.95 5.06
C ALA A 405 0.23 -23.35 6.33
N GLY A 406 -0.53 -24.45 6.30
CA GLY A 406 -1.44 -24.85 7.40
C GLY A 406 -2.50 -23.79 7.74
N GLY A 407 -2.86 -22.94 6.78
CA GLY A 407 -3.82 -21.85 6.95
C GLY A 407 -3.24 -20.55 7.53
N ARG A 408 -1.92 -20.46 7.77
CA ARG A 408 -1.25 -19.22 8.21
C ARG A 408 -1.23 -18.19 7.08
N MET A 409 -2.29 -17.41 7.03
CA MET A 409 -2.56 -16.49 5.92
C MET A 409 -2.97 -15.10 6.45
N VAL A 410 -2.43 -14.05 5.84
CA VAL A 410 -2.89 -12.66 6.07
C VAL A 410 -3.18 -12.00 4.74
N LEU A 411 -4.37 -11.42 4.62
CA LEU A 411 -4.75 -10.54 3.51
C LEU A 411 -4.60 -9.10 3.98
N ALA A 412 -3.99 -8.23 3.18
CA ALA A 412 -3.90 -6.80 3.44
C ALA A 412 -4.53 -6.03 2.28
N LEU A 413 -5.47 -5.13 2.59
CA LEU A 413 -6.17 -4.35 1.56
C LEU A 413 -5.18 -3.46 0.78
N GLU A 414 -5.23 -3.53 -0.55
CA GLU A 414 -4.49 -2.66 -1.48
C GLU A 414 -5.49 -1.72 -2.21
N GLY A 415 -5.69 -1.91 -3.52
CA GLY A 415 -6.62 -1.15 -4.38
C GLY A 415 -8.09 -1.57 -4.27
N GLY A 416 -8.88 -1.23 -5.28
CA GLY A 416 -10.34 -1.30 -5.28
C GLY A 416 -11.03 -0.02 -4.76
N HIS A 417 -11.94 0.52 -5.55
CA HIS A 417 -12.44 1.90 -5.42
C HIS A 417 -13.98 1.99 -5.45
N ASP A 418 -14.67 1.06 -6.11
CA ASP A 418 -16.13 0.97 -5.97
C ASP A 418 -16.48 0.44 -4.58
N LEU A 419 -17.24 1.23 -3.81
CA LEU A 419 -17.50 0.92 -2.39
C LEU A 419 -18.31 -0.37 -2.22
N THR A 420 -19.22 -0.67 -3.15
CA THR A 420 -20.03 -1.90 -3.08
C THR A 420 -19.13 -3.10 -3.34
N ALA A 421 -18.36 -3.05 -4.43
CA ALA A 421 -17.44 -4.10 -4.84
C ALA A 421 -16.44 -4.46 -3.74
N ILE A 422 -15.76 -3.47 -3.15
CA ILE A 422 -14.77 -3.73 -2.10
C ILE A 422 -15.40 -4.23 -0.79
N CYS A 423 -16.62 -3.79 -0.45
CA CYS A 423 -17.33 -4.27 0.73
C CYS A 423 -17.77 -5.73 0.54
N ASP A 424 -18.35 -6.05 -0.61
CA ASP A 424 -18.80 -7.40 -0.95
C ASP A 424 -17.61 -8.37 -1.01
N ALA A 425 -16.49 -7.97 -1.63
CA ALA A 425 -15.29 -8.80 -1.72
C ALA A 425 -14.61 -8.99 -0.35
N SER A 426 -14.53 -7.93 0.46
CA SER A 426 -14.01 -8.02 1.84
C SER A 426 -14.87 -8.95 2.70
N GLU A 427 -16.20 -8.87 2.58
CA GLU A 427 -17.13 -9.76 3.26
C GLU A 427 -16.92 -11.23 2.85
N ALA A 428 -16.76 -11.50 1.55
CA ALA A 428 -16.52 -12.84 1.02
C ALA A 428 -15.18 -13.42 1.52
N CYS A 429 -14.10 -12.63 1.50
CA CYS A 429 -12.78 -13.01 2.01
C CYS A 429 -12.83 -13.32 3.51
N VAL A 430 -13.39 -12.42 4.33
CA VAL A 430 -13.48 -12.62 5.79
C VAL A 430 -14.37 -13.81 6.14
N SER A 431 -15.46 -14.02 5.40
CA SER A 431 -16.30 -15.22 5.55
C SER A 431 -15.51 -16.50 5.26
N ALA A 432 -14.71 -16.53 4.19
CA ALA A 432 -13.84 -17.66 3.87
C ALA A 432 -12.79 -17.92 4.97
N LEU A 433 -12.13 -16.88 5.49
CA LEU A 433 -11.14 -16.98 6.58
C LEU A 433 -11.73 -17.60 7.85
N LEU A 434 -12.99 -17.26 8.17
CA LEU A 434 -13.77 -17.81 9.28
C LEU A 434 -14.26 -19.25 9.01
N GLY A 435 -14.04 -19.79 7.81
CA GLY A 435 -14.51 -21.13 7.41
C GLY A 435 -15.99 -21.19 7.05
N ILE A 436 -16.65 -20.05 6.86
CA ILE A 436 -18.04 -19.99 6.38
C ILE A 436 -18.05 -20.41 4.90
N GLU A 437 -19.02 -21.21 4.49
CA GLU A 437 -19.13 -21.71 3.13
C GLU A 437 -19.42 -20.58 2.14
N VAL A 438 -18.54 -20.39 1.16
CA VAL A 438 -18.73 -19.47 0.04
C VAL A 438 -19.21 -20.31 -1.15
N ILE A 439 -20.50 -20.17 -1.50
CA ILE A 439 -21.10 -20.88 -2.63
C ILE A 439 -20.93 -20.01 -3.88
N LEU A 440 -20.12 -20.50 -4.83
CA LEU A 440 -20.15 -19.98 -6.21
C LEU A 440 -21.39 -20.56 -6.90
N GLU A 441 -22.28 -19.69 -7.38
CA GLU A 441 -23.45 -20.15 -8.15
C GLU A 441 -22.96 -20.75 -9.48
N SER A 442 -23.39 -21.98 -9.77
CA SER A 442 -22.88 -22.79 -10.89
C SER A 442 -23.41 -22.38 -12.27
N GLU A 443 -24.24 -21.34 -12.36
CA GLU A 443 -24.97 -21.03 -13.58
C GLU A 443 -24.19 -20.06 -14.49
N GLY A 444 -23.41 -20.61 -15.42
CA GLY A 444 -23.04 -19.90 -16.66
C GLY A 444 -21.57 -19.90 -17.10
N TRP A 445 -20.62 -20.06 -16.18
CA TRP A 445 -19.17 -19.91 -16.41
C TRP A 445 -18.53 -20.85 -17.45
N MET A 446 -19.13 -22.00 -17.80
CA MET A 446 -18.64 -22.84 -18.89
C MET A 446 -19.02 -22.34 -20.30
N LYS A 447 -19.80 -21.27 -20.42
CA LYS A 447 -20.24 -20.70 -21.71
C LYS A 447 -19.61 -19.32 -21.93
N GLY A 448 -18.33 -19.27 -22.30
CA GLY A 448 -17.72 -18.01 -22.77
C GLY A 448 -16.22 -17.86 -22.57
N GLY A 449 -15.58 -18.74 -21.79
CA GLY A 449 -14.15 -18.64 -21.55
C GLY A 449 -13.36 -18.73 -22.86
N ARG A 450 -12.44 -17.78 -23.08
CA ARG A 450 -11.38 -17.97 -24.07
C ARG A 450 -10.68 -19.29 -23.74
N GLY A 451 -10.36 -20.10 -24.75
CA GLY A 451 -9.57 -21.31 -24.52
C GLY A 451 -8.17 -20.91 -24.06
N PHE A 452 -7.91 -20.96 -22.76
CA PHE A 452 -6.56 -20.73 -22.23
C PHE A 452 -5.73 -21.99 -22.39
N PHE A 453 -4.77 -21.94 -23.30
CA PHE A 453 -3.62 -22.84 -23.25
C PHE A 453 -2.52 -22.12 -22.47
N ILE A 454 -2.14 -22.60 -21.30
CA ILE A 454 -0.92 -22.10 -20.64
C ILE A 454 0.18 -23.06 -21.04
N CYS A 455 1.10 -22.60 -21.90
CA CYS A 455 2.23 -23.41 -22.30
C CYS A 455 3.30 -23.34 -21.20
N PHE A 456 3.39 -24.39 -20.38
CA PHE A 456 4.49 -24.56 -19.44
C PHE A 456 5.75 -24.97 -20.19
N HIS A 457 6.85 -24.27 -19.96
CA HIS A 457 8.17 -24.90 -20.04
C HIS A 457 8.76 -24.92 -18.63
N SER A 458 8.67 -26.08 -17.98
CA SER A 458 9.58 -26.39 -16.88
C SER A 458 10.94 -26.69 -17.51
N PHE A 459 11.87 -25.75 -17.42
CA PHE A 459 13.27 -26.08 -17.69
C PHE A 459 13.82 -26.73 -16.44
N ALA A 460 13.66 -28.05 -16.33
CA ALA A 460 14.36 -28.86 -15.35
C ALA A 460 15.84 -28.93 -15.73
N THR A 461 16.61 -27.91 -15.35
CA THR A 461 18.06 -28.08 -15.10
C THR A 461 18.25 -28.07 -13.59
N PRO A 462 18.56 -29.22 -12.96
CA PRO A 462 18.95 -29.23 -11.55
C PRO A 462 20.06 -28.19 -11.32
N PRO A 463 19.97 -27.30 -10.32
CA PRO A 463 19.04 -27.33 -9.18
C PRO A 463 17.88 -26.30 -9.25
N THR A 464 17.65 -25.61 -10.37
CA THR A 464 16.72 -24.47 -10.45
C THR A 464 15.41 -24.86 -11.13
N ILE A 465 14.31 -24.83 -10.38
CA ILE A 465 12.96 -24.86 -10.92
C ILE A 465 12.72 -23.50 -11.57
N LYS A 466 12.43 -23.49 -12.88
CA LYS A 466 12.06 -22.29 -13.62
C LYS A 466 10.60 -22.37 -14.02
N TRP A 467 9.80 -21.43 -13.53
CA TRP A 467 8.42 -21.24 -13.94
C TRP A 467 8.38 -20.14 -15.00
N VAL A 468 8.23 -20.51 -16.27
CA VAL A 468 7.95 -19.54 -17.33
C VAL A 468 6.47 -19.62 -17.66
N VAL A 469 5.74 -18.55 -17.33
CA VAL A 469 4.36 -18.36 -17.77
C VAL A 469 4.44 -17.68 -19.13
N LEU A 470 4.13 -18.40 -20.21
CA LEU A 470 4.04 -17.79 -21.53
C LEU A 470 2.63 -17.19 -21.70
N SER A 471 2.55 -15.88 -21.91
CA SER A 471 1.34 -15.22 -22.39
C SER A 471 1.02 -15.73 -23.81
N LEU A 472 -0.26 -16.00 -24.07
CA LEU A 472 -0.77 -16.34 -25.40
C LEU A 472 -1.62 -15.18 -25.93
N GLY A 473 -1.45 -14.89 -27.22
CA GLY A 473 -2.22 -13.90 -27.97
C GLY A 473 -3.62 -14.34 -28.39
#